data_AF-A0A7J9MQE5-F1
#
_entry.id   AF-A0A7J9MQE5-F1
#
_cell.length_a   1.000
_cell.length_b   1.000
_cell.length_c   1.000
_cell.angle_alpha   90.00
_cell.angle_beta   90.00
_cell.angle_gamma   90.00
#
_symmetry.space_group_name_H-M   'P 1'
#
loop_
_entity.id
_entity.type
_entity.pdbx_description
1 polymer ?
#
loop_
_entity_poly.entity_id
_entity_poly.type
_entity_poly.pdbx_seq_one_letter_code
_entity_poly.pdbx_strand_id
1 'polypeptide(L)'
;MIEGMRLDLLKTRYNNFDELYLYCYYVAGTVGLMSVPVMGIASESKASNETIYSAALALGIANQLTNILRDVGEDGRRGRIYLPQDELASAGISEDEIFRGLVSNKWKIFMKNQIKRARMYFDEAEKGVAELEEASRWPVWASLLLYRQISDVIEENDYNNFTKRAYVGKAKKFASLPLAYGRAIMGTSKFF
;
A
#
# COMPACT_ATOMS: atom_id res chain seq x y z
N MET A 1 -9.93 -1.33 -13.05
CA MET A 1 -10.21 0.10 -12.83
C MET A 1 -11.69 0.47 -12.83
N ILE A 2 -12.39 0.47 -13.99
CA ILE A 2 -13.78 0.96 -14.07
C ILE A 2 -14.71 0.25 -13.06
N GLU A 3 -14.57 -1.07 -12.93
CA GLU A 3 -15.36 -1.83 -11.94
C GLU A 3 -15.08 -1.41 -10.50
N GLY A 4 -13.83 -1.07 -10.16
CA GLY A 4 -13.48 -0.54 -8.85
C GLY A 4 -14.17 0.81 -8.56
N MET A 5 -14.25 1.69 -9.57
CA MET A 5 -14.97 2.96 -9.45
C MET A 5 -16.48 2.75 -9.28
N ARG A 6 -17.06 1.70 -9.89
CA ARG A 6 -18.47 1.32 -9.67
C ARG A 6 -18.69 0.80 -8.26
N LEU A 7 -17.79 -0.03 -7.75
CA LEU A 7 -17.85 -0.52 -6.37
C LEU A 7 -17.84 0.65 -5.37
N ASP A 8 -17.03 1.68 -5.60
CA ASP A 8 -17.01 2.87 -4.74
C ASP A 8 -18.39 3.57 -4.66
N LEU A 9 -19.29 3.42 -5.62
CA LEU A 9 -20.63 4.01 -5.56
C LEU A 9 -21.58 3.26 -4.63
N LEU A 10 -21.40 1.95 -4.45
CA LEU A 10 -22.40 1.07 -3.85
C LEU A 10 -21.92 0.32 -2.61
N LYS A 11 -20.64 -0.09 -2.59
CA LYS A 11 -20.09 -0.95 -1.55
C LYS A 11 -19.38 -0.14 -0.47
N THR A 12 -19.76 -0.38 0.78
CA THR A 12 -19.24 0.34 1.95
C THR A 12 -18.62 -0.57 3.03
N ARG A 13 -18.77 -1.89 2.89
CA ARG A 13 -18.24 -2.94 3.78
C ARG A 13 -17.64 -4.08 2.96
N TYR A 14 -16.63 -4.75 3.51
CA TYR A 14 -15.93 -5.86 2.89
C TYR A 14 -15.90 -7.05 3.84
N ASN A 15 -16.50 -8.16 3.44
CA ASN A 15 -16.73 -9.29 4.35
C ASN A 15 -15.43 -9.90 4.87
N ASN A 16 -14.42 -9.98 4.00
CA ASN A 16 -13.13 -10.59 4.27
C ASN A 16 -12.00 -9.91 3.48
N PHE A 17 -10.76 -10.36 3.70
CA PHE A 17 -9.62 -9.82 2.99
C PHE A 17 -9.65 -10.07 1.49
N ASP A 18 -10.25 -11.17 1.00
CA ASP A 18 -10.32 -11.45 -0.43
C ASP A 18 -11.17 -10.41 -1.17
N GLU A 19 -12.29 -9.99 -0.58
CA GLU A 19 -13.10 -8.90 -1.13
C GLU A 19 -12.33 -7.57 -1.12
N LEU A 20 -11.61 -7.28 -0.03
CA LEU A 20 -10.78 -6.08 0.07
C LEU A 20 -9.64 -6.10 -0.96
N TYR A 21 -8.99 -7.26 -1.13
CA TYR A 21 -7.94 -7.47 -2.10
C TYR A 21 -8.47 -7.25 -3.52
N LEU A 22 -9.63 -7.81 -3.86
CA LEU A 22 -10.25 -7.62 -5.17
C LEU A 22 -10.55 -6.14 -5.44
N TYR A 23 -10.99 -5.39 -4.43
CA TYR A 23 -11.14 -3.94 -4.54
C TYR A 23 -9.80 -3.25 -4.78
N CYS A 24 -8.77 -3.55 -3.98
CA CYS A 24 -7.42 -3.00 -4.17
C CYS A 24 -6.87 -3.32 -5.56
N TYR A 25 -7.10 -4.53 -6.06
CA TYR A 25 -6.75 -4.95 -7.41
C TYR A 25 -7.43 -4.03 -8.43
N TYR A 26 -8.74 -3.82 -8.33
CA TYR A 26 -9.45 -2.98 -9.28
C TYR A 26 -9.03 -1.52 -9.26
N VAL A 27 -8.81 -0.91 -8.10
CA VAL A 27 -8.60 0.56 -8.00
C VAL A 27 -7.13 0.97 -8.09
N ALA A 28 -6.20 0.08 -7.73
CA ALA A 28 -4.77 0.43 -7.70
C ALA A 28 -3.88 -0.65 -8.34
N GLY A 29 -4.20 -1.94 -8.15
CA GLY A 29 -3.46 -3.03 -8.80
C GLY A 29 -3.46 -2.90 -10.32
N THR A 30 -4.62 -2.62 -10.92
CA THR A 30 -4.71 -2.37 -12.38
C THR A 30 -3.93 -1.13 -12.82
N VAL A 31 -3.78 -0.11 -11.98
CA VAL A 31 -2.90 1.05 -12.27
C VAL A 31 -1.44 0.60 -12.35
N GLY A 32 -0.99 -0.22 -11.40
CA GLY A 32 0.35 -0.80 -11.42
C GLY A 32 0.62 -1.57 -12.72
N LEU A 33 -0.30 -2.46 -13.10
CA LEU A 33 -0.22 -3.23 -14.35
C LEU A 33 -0.14 -2.34 -15.60
N MET A 34 -1.00 -1.32 -15.68
CA MET A 34 -1.00 -0.37 -16.81
C MET A 34 0.25 0.52 -16.85
N SER A 35 0.96 0.67 -15.73
CA SER A 35 2.17 1.49 -15.65
C SER A 35 3.41 0.75 -16.16
N VAL A 36 3.43 -0.59 -16.16
CA VAL A 36 4.60 -1.38 -16.57
C VAL A 36 5.07 -1.03 -17.99
N PRO A 37 4.20 -0.98 -19.03
CA PRO A 37 4.64 -0.60 -20.38
C PRO A 37 5.18 0.82 -20.49
N VAL A 38 4.76 1.73 -19.60
CA VAL A 38 5.23 3.12 -19.57
C VAL A 38 6.60 3.22 -18.89
N MET A 39 6.78 2.48 -17.79
CA MET A 39 8.04 2.43 -17.07
C MET A 39 9.11 1.65 -17.84
N GLY A 40 8.71 0.71 -18.69
CA GLY A 40 9.62 -0.14 -19.46
C GLY A 40 10.26 -1.24 -18.61
N ILE A 41 10.58 -2.35 -19.27
CA ILE A 41 11.33 -3.47 -18.71
C ILE A 41 12.73 -3.41 -19.33
N ALA A 42 13.77 -3.45 -18.51
CA ALA A 42 15.13 -3.34 -18.99
C ALA A 42 15.48 -4.48 -19.95
N SER A 43 16.20 -4.17 -21.03
CA SER A 43 16.62 -5.17 -22.03
C SER A 43 17.43 -6.33 -21.44
N GLU A 44 18.16 -6.06 -20.36
CA GLU A 44 19.01 -7.00 -19.62
C GLU A 44 18.30 -7.68 -18.45
N SER A 45 17.00 -7.44 -18.27
CA SER A 45 16.19 -8.06 -17.22
C SER A 45 16.26 -9.59 -17.31
N LYS A 46 16.42 -10.24 -16.16
CA LYS A 46 16.44 -11.70 -16.04
C LYS A 46 15.12 -12.27 -15.52
N ALA A 47 14.23 -11.40 -15.02
CA ALA A 47 12.92 -11.80 -14.55
C ALA A 47 11.96 -12.03 -15.72
N SER A 48 10.98 -12.91 -15.54
CA SER A 48 9.92 -13.04 -16.53
C SER A 48 8.98 -11.83 -16.47
N ASN A 49 8.28 -11.54 -17.56
CA ASN A 49 7.26 -10.49 -17.58
C ASN A 49 6.23 -10.72 -16.46
N GLU A 50 5.80 -11.96 -16.25
CA GLU A 50 4.85 -12.32 -15.19
C GLU A 50 5.36 -11.90 -13.80
N THR A 51 6.64 -12.09 -13.51
CA THR A 51 7.25 -11.64 -12.24
C THR A 51 7.19 -10.12 -12.10
N ILE A 52 7.53 -9.37 -13.15
CA ILE A 52 7.56 -7.90 -13.11
C ILE A 52 6.14 -7.34 -12.97
N TYR A 53 5.17 -7.86 -13.73
CA TYR A 53 3.77 -7.47 -13.61
C TYR A 53 3.19 -7.85 -12.24
N SER A 54 3.60 -8.97 -11.65
CA SER A 54 3.20 -9.36 -10.30
C SER A 54 3.75 -8.39 -9.23
N ALA A 55 4.99 -7.93 -9.38
CA ALA A 55 5.57 -6.92 -8.51
C ALA A 55 4.88 -5.55 -8.66
N ALA A 56 4.55 -5.15 -9.89
CA ALA A 56 3.80 -3.92 -10.14
C ALA A 56 2.38 -3.97 -9.57
N LEU A 57 1.71 -5.13 -9.70
CA LEU A 57 0.44 -5.40 -9.03
C LEU A 57 0.59 -5.28 -7.51
N ALA A 58 1.59 -5.94 -6.92
CA ALA A 58 1.86 -5.87 -5.49
C ALA A 58 2.07 -4.44 -5.00
N LEU A 59 2.78 -3.59 -5.77
CA LEU A 59 2.96 -2.17 -5.44
C LEU A 59 1.63 -1.42 -5.41
N GLY A 60 0.76 -1.67 -6.39
CA GLY A 60 -0.58 -1.10 -6.43
C GLY A 60 -1.42 -1.52 -5.22
N ILE A 61 -1.41 -2.81 -4.87
CA ILE A 61 -2.10 -3.32 -3.68
C ILE A 61 -1.54 -2.69 -2.40
N ALA A 62 -0.21 -2.66 -2.24
CA ALA A 62 0.46 -2.06 -1.08
C ALA A 62 0.03 -0.60 -0.87
N ASN A 63 0.09 0.20 -1.94
CA ASN A 63 -0.30 1.60 -1.91
C ASN A 63 -1.77 1.79 -1.50
N GLN A 64 -2.67 0.94 -1.99
CA GLN A 64 -4.10 1.06 -1.65
C GLN A 64 -4.41 0.60 -0.24
N LEU A 65 -3.79 -0.49 0.23
CA LEU A 65 -3.87 -0.88 1.63
C LEU A 65 -3.36 0.25 2.53
N THR A 66 -2.23 0.88 2.19
CA THR A 66 -1.72 2.05 2.92
C THR A 66 -2.70 3.23 2.90
N ASN A 67 -3.37 3.51 1.79
CA ASN A 67 -4.41 4.55 1.73
C ASN A 67 -5.55 4.24 2.72
N ILE A 68 -6.09 3.02 2.68
CA ILE A 68 -7.14 2.55 3.59
C ILE A 68 -6.72 2.69 5.05
N LEU A 69 -5.50 2.26 5.39
CA LEU A 69 -4.99 2.34 6.75
C LEU A 69 -4.72 3.79 7.20
N ARG A 70 -4.35 4.68 6.29
CA ARG A 70 -4.14 6.10 6.60
C ARG A 70 -5.48 6.84 6.82
N ASP A 71 -6.52 6.45 6.08
CA ASP A 71 -7.73 7.25 5.89
C ASP A 71 -8.97 6.71 6.65
N VAL A 72 -8.80 5.72 7.56
CA VAL A 72 -9.88 5.09 8.33
C VAL A 72 -10.88 6.09 8.91
N GLY A 73 -10.41 7.16 9.57
CA GLY A 73 -11.32 8.16 10.15
C GLY A 73 -12.09 8.99 9.12
N GLU A 74 -11.46 9.29 7.99
CA GLU A 74 -12.10 10.01 6.88
C GLU A 74 -13.15 9.15 6.19
N ASP A 75 -12.83 7.89 5.94
CA ASP A 75 -13.75 6.90 5.38
C ASP A 75 -14.93 6.65 6.33
N GLY A 76 -14.65 6.52 7.63
CA GLY A 76 -15.67 6.35 8.67
C GLY A 76 -16.68 7.50 8.69
N ARG A 77 -16.23 8.76 8.58
CA ARG A 77 -17.12 9.93 8.48
C ARG A 77 -18.02 9.91 7.24
N ARG A 78 -17.63 9.17 6.20
CA ARG A 78 -18.41 8.97 4.97
C ARG A 78 -19.25 7.68 5.02
N GLY A 79 -19.34 7.04 6.18
CA GLY A 79 -20.08 5.78 6.40
C GLY A 79 -19.41 4.56 5.78
N ARG A 80 -18.09 4.60 5.53
CA ARG A 80 -17.33 3.52 4.87
C ARG A 80 -16.35 2.85 5.82
N ILE A 81 -16.23 1.53 5.69
CA ILE A 81 -15.24 0.72 6.40
C ILE A 81 -14.68 -0.28 5.40
N TYR A 82 -13.49 0.02 4.88
CA TYR A 82 -12.78 -0.85 3.93
C TYR A 82 -12.16 -2.08 4.62
N LEU A 83 -11.86 -1.97 5.91
CA LEU A 83 -11.24 -3.04 6.69
C LEU A 83 -12.10 -4.32 6.70
N PRO A 84 -11.49 -5.52 6.65
CA PRO A 84 -12.25 -6.78 6.59
C PRO A 84 -13.13 -6.99 7.84
N GLN A 85 -14.42 -7.23 7.63
CA GLN A 85 -15.40 -7.33 8.73
C GLN A 85 -15.18 -8.58 9.60
N ASP A 86 -14.79 -9.70 8.99
CA ASP A 86 -14.42 -10.93 9.70
C ASP A 86 -13.21 -10.73 10.64
N GLU A 87 -12.18 -10.00 10.20
CA GLU A 87 -10.98 -9.71 10.98
C GLU A 87 -11.28 -8.71 12.10
N LEU A 88 -12.12 -7.70 11.83
CA LEU A 88 -12.61 -6.77 12.85
C LEU A 88 -13.40 -7.51 13.93
N ALA A 89 -14.34 -8.38 13.53
CA ALA A 89 -15.12 -9.21 14.44
C ALA A 89 -14.23 -10.15 15.27
N SER A 90 -13.24 -10.79 14.64
CA SER A 90 -12.26 -11.67 15.31
C SER A 90 -11.39 -10.92 16.32
N ALA A 91 -11.09 -9.65 16.07
CA ALA A 91 -10.42 -8.75 17.00
C ALA A 91 -11.35 -8.13 18.05
N GLY A 92 -12.66 -8.42 17.99
CA GLY A 92 -13.68 -7.88 18.88
C GLY A 92 -13.92 -6.38 18.69
N ILE A 93 -13.68 -5.83 17.50
CA ILE A 93 -13.85 -4.40 17.18
C ILE A 93 -15.18 -4.21 16.46
N SER A 94 -16.06 -3.37 17.01
CA SER A 94 -17.35 -3.06 16.37
C SER A 94 -17.24 -1.87 15.42
N GLU A 95 -18.22 -1.74 14.52
CA GLU A 95 -18.32 -0.54 13.67
C GLU A 95 -18.55 0.74 14.49
N ASP A 96 -19.32 0.67 15.59
CA ASP A 96 -19.53 1.81 16.49
C ASP A 96 -18.21 2.33 17.06
N GLU A 97 -17.29 1.43 17.44
CA GLU A 97 -15.97 1.83 17.92
C GLU A 97 -15.14 2.53 16.83
N ILE A 98 -15.26 2.08 15.58
CA ILE A 98 -14.62 2.73 14.42
C ILE A 98 -15.22 4.13 14.20
N PHE A 99 -16.54 4.25 14.20
CA PHE A 99 -17.22 5.54 13.98
C PHE A 99 -16.96 6.55 15.11
N ARG A 100 -16.82 6.07 16.35
CA ARG A 100 -16.43 6.88 17.51
C ARG A 100 -14.93 7.17 17.56
N GLY A 101 -14.13 6.56 16.69
CA GLY A 101 -12.68 6.74 16.62
C GLY A 101 -11.94 6.23 17.85
N LEU A 102 -12.38 5.10 18.43
CA LEU A 102 -11.81 4.57 19.66
C LEU A 102 -10.46 3.86 19.41
N VAL A 103 -9.37 4.51 19.82
CA VAL A 103 -8.00 3.94 19.74
C VAL A 103 -7.73 3.01 20.94
N SER A 104 -8.36 1.84 20.93
CA SER A 104 -8.19 0.82 21.98
C SER A 104 -6.94 -0.06 21.76
N ASN A 105 -6.54 -0.87 22.75
CA ASN A 105 -5.43 -1.81 22.59
C ASN A 105 -5.68 -2.86 21.49
N LYS A 106 -6.92 -3.37 21.37
CA LYS A 106 -7.31 -4.28 20.29
C LYS A 106 -7.21 -3.60 18.91
N TRP A 107 -7.57 -2.32 18.81
CA TRP A 107 -7.37 -1.52 17.59
C TRP A 107 -5.90 -1.44 17.19
N LYS A 108 -5.01 -1.12 18.14
CA LYS A 108 -3.57 -1.05 17.88
C LYS A 108 -3.00 -2.39 17.39
N ILE A 109 -3.41 -3.50 18.00
CA ILE A 109 -2.99 -4.85 17.59
C ILE A 109 -3.52 -5.16 16.17
N PHE A 110 -4.80 -4.86 15.92
CA PHE A 110 -5.41 -5.02 14.60
C PHE A 110 -4.64 -4.22 13.54
N MET A 111 -4.38 -2.95 13.78
CA MET A 111 -3.64 -2.08 12.86
C MET A 111 -2.21 -2.55 12.61
N LYS A 112 -1.50 -3.06 13.62
CA LYS A 112 -0.18 -3.69 13.44
C LYS A 112 -0.22 -4.84 12.43
N ASN A 113 -1.25 -5.69 12.52
CA ASN A 113 -1.41 -6.82 11.60
C ASN A 113 -1.70 -6.34 10.16
N GLN A 114 -2.54 -5.32 10.01
CA GLN A 114 -2.81 -4.74 8.68
C GLN A 114 -1.59 -4.04 8.07
N ILE A 115 -0.82 -3.30 8.88
CA ILE A 115 0.43 -2.68 8.44
C ILE A 115 1.46 -3.74 8.02
N LYS A 116 1.57 -4.84 8.78
CA LYS A 116 2.43 -5.97 8.42
C LYS A 116 2.03 -6.53 7.04
N ARG A 117 0.72 -6.71 6.80
CA ARG A 117 0.20 -7.16 5.50
C ARG A 117 0.57 -6.20 4.36
N ALA A 118 0.39 -4.89 4.55
CA ALA A 118 0.79 -3.90 3.54
C ALA A 118 2.31 -3.92 3.27
N ARG A 119 3.13 -4.06 4.32
CA ARG A 119 4.59 -4.19 4.20
C ARG A 119 5.01 -5.44 3.42
N MET A 120 4.31 -6.57 3.57
CA MET A 120 4.57 -7.76 2.76
C MET A 120 4.37 -7.50 1.27
N TYR A 121 3.34 -6.75 0.87
CA TYR A 121 3.17 -6.37 -0.54
C TYR A 121 4.23 -5.39 -1.04
N PHE A 122 4.73 -4.49 -0.17
CA PHE A 122 5.91 -3.69 -0.53
C PHE A 122 7.14 -4.57 -0.75
N ASP A 123 7.39 -5.56 0.11
CA ASP A 123 8.52 -6.49 -0.04
C ASP A 123 8.44 -7.27 -1.37
N GLU A 124 7.24 -7.68 -1.79
CA GLU A 124 7.03 -8.29 -3.11
C GLU A 124 7.24 -7.30 -4.26
N ALA A 125 6.77 -6.05 -4.11
CA ALA A 125 6.96 -5.00 -5.11
C ALA A 125 8.43 -4.65 -5.35
N GLU A 126 9.24 -4.63 -4.29
CA GLU A 126 10.67 -4.31 -4.35
C GLU A 126 11.44 -5.21 -5.32
N LYS A 127 11.01 -6.48 -5.47
CA LYS A 127 11.65 -7.47 -6.35
C LYS A 127 11.58 -7.10 -7.83
N GLY A 128 10.57 -6.33 -8.25
CA GLY A 128 10.40 -5.94 -9.65
C GLY A 128 11.07 -4.63 -10.03
N VAL A 129 11.47 -3.79 -9.06
CA VAL A 129 11.95 -2.43 -9.35
C VAL A 129 13.30 -2.45 -10.08
N ALA A 130 14.17 -3.40 -9.76
CA ALA A 130 15.48 -3.54 -10.41
C ALA A 130 15.39 -3.99 -11.87
N GLU A 131 14.26 -4.58 -12.27
CA GLU A 131 14.02 -5.13 -13.60
C GLU A 131 13.44 -4.09 -14.57
N LEU A 132 13.07 -2.91 -14.07
CA LEU A 132 12.60 -1.79 -14.89
C LEU A 132 13.76 -1.12 -15.63
N GLU A 133 13.43 -0.38 -16.70
CA GLU A 133 14.36 0.52 -17.37
C GLU A 133 15.04 1.47 -16.37
N GLU A 134 16.33 1.78 -16.59
CA GLU A 134 17.17 2.52 -15.64
C GLU A 134 16.53 3.84 -15.20
N ALA A 135 15.99 4.61 -16.16
CA ALA A 135 15.34 5.89 -15.92
C ALA A 135 14.11 5.79 -15.00
N SER A 136 13.46 4.62 -14.94
CA SER A 136 12.24 4.38 -14.16
C SER A 136 12.52 3.86 -12.75
N ARG A 137 13.71 3.29 -12.50
CA ARG A 137 14.05 2.68 -11.20
C ARG A 137 13.98 3.69 -10.05
N TRP A 138 14.59 4.86 -10.22
CA TRP A 138 14.64 5.89 -9.17
C TRP A 138 13.26 6.45 -8.78
N PRO A 139 12.40 6.93 -9.71
CA PRO A 139 11.08 7.42 -9.34
C PRO A 139 10.20 6.34 -8.71
N VAL A 140 10.29 5.08 -9.17
CA VAL A 140 9.54 3.96 -8.57
C VAL A 140 10.04 3.66 -7.16
N TRP A 141 11.36 3.59 -6.95
CA TRP A 141 11.94 3.43 -5.61
C TRP A 141 11.55 4.57 -4.67
N ALA A 142 11.60 5.82 -5.14
CA ALA A 142 11.21 6.96 -4.35
C ALA A 142 9.73 6.86 -3.94
N SER A 143 8.83 6.60 -4.90
CA SER A 143 7.40 6.41 -4.62
C SER A 143 7.15 5.29 -3.60
N LEU A 144 7.77 4.12 -3.81
CA LEU A 144 7.65 2.96 -2.94
C LEU A 144 8.07 3.27 -1.50
N LEU A 145 9.28 3.82 -1.31
CA LEU A 145 9.81 4.13 0.02
C LEU A 145 8.95 5.19 0.74
N LEU A 146 8.50 6.21 0.02
CA LEU A 146 7.65 7.26 0.59
C LEU A 146 6.27 6.72 1.01
N TYR A 147 5.67 5.84 0.22
CA TYR A 147 4.40 5.22 0.59
C TYR A 147 4.57 4.25 1.76
N ARG A 148 5.64 3.45 1.77
CA ARG A 148 5.96 2.53 2.87
C ARG A 148 6.10 3.29 4.21
N GLN A 149 6.70 4.47 4.20
CA GLN A 149 6.89 5.34 5.37
C GLN A 149 5.59 5.90 5.97
N ILE A 150 4.46 5.87 5.25
CA ILE A 150 3.17 6.27 5.83
C ILE A 150 2.81 5.32 6.97
N SER A 151 3.13 4.02 6.85
CA SER A 151 2.94 3.04 7.92
C SER A 151 3.71 3.43 9.19
N ASP A 152 4.96 3.89 9.04
CA ASP A 152 5.78 4.32 10.17
C ASP A 152 5.14 5.53 10.87
N VAL A 153 4.55 6.46 10.11
CA VAL A 153 3.83 7.61 10.68
C VAL A 153 2.54 7.19 11.40
N ILE A 154 1.85 6.14 10.92
CA ILE A 154 0.70 5.56 11.65
C ILE A 154 1.17 4.98 12.98
N GLU A 155 2.30 4.26 13.00
CA GLU A 155 2.90 3.69 14.21
C GLU A 155 3.36 4.78 15.19
N GLU A 156 4.04 5.83 14.71
CA GLU A 156 4.50 6.99 15.48
C GLU A 156 3.33 7.76 16.13
N ASN A 157 2.17 7.81 15.46
CA ASN A 157 0.96 8.43 15.97
C ASN A 157 0.13 7.50 16.88
N ASP A 158 0.73 6.40 17.36
CA ASP A 158 0.10 5.41 18.24
C ASP A 158 -1.20 4.83 17.65
N TYR A 159 -1.20 4.64 16.32
CA TYR A 159 -2.30 4.11 15.52
C TYR A 159 -3.59 4.95 15.55
N ASN A 160 -3.50 6.25 15.88
CA ASN A 160 -4.62 7.17 15.81
C ASN A 160 -4.84 7.74 14.38
N ASN A 161 -5.21 6.87 13.46
CA ASN A 161 -5.62 7.18 12.08
C ASN A 161 -7.11 7.58 11.97
N PHE A 162 -7.83 7.68 13.08
CA PHE A 162 -9.19 8.24 13.12
C PHE A 162 -9.19 9.78 13.05
N THR A 163 -8.27 10.40 13.79
CA THR A 163 -8.20 11.86 13.92
C THR A 163 -6.91 12.44 13.33
N LYS A 164 -5.83 11.65 13.24
CA LYS A 164 -4.55 12.08 12.69
C LYS A 164 -4.26 11.34 11.40
N ARG A 165 -4.55 11.99 10.27
CA ARG A 165 -4.17 11.47 8.96
C ARG A 165 -2.64 11.45 8.85
N ALA A 166 -2.07 10.30 8.49
CA ALA A 166 -0.62 10.12 8.43
C ALA A 166 -0.01 10.71 7.14
N TYR A 167 1.04 11.52 7.29
CA TYR A 167 1.77 12.11 6.17
C TYR A 167 3.28 12.03 6.39
N VAL A 168 4.03 11.72 5.34
CA VAL A 168 5.49 11.84 5.37
C VAL A 168 5.86 13.32 5.22
N GLY A 169 6.49 13.88 6.26
CA GLY A 169 6.95 15.27 6.26
C GLY A 169 8.05 15.55 5.22
N LYS A 170 8.21 16.81 4.81
CA LYS A 170 9.18 17.22 3.76
C LYS A 170 10.60 16.73 4.05
N ALA A 171 11.07 16.85 5.30
CA ALA A 171 12.41 16.39 5.69
C ALA A 171 12.60 14.88 5.47
N LYS A 172 11.65 14.05 5.93
CA LYS A 172 11.66 12.60 5.69
C LYS A 172 11.63 12.30 4.18
N LYS A 173 10.83 13.04 3.39
CA LYS A 173 10.79 12.88 1.93
C LYS A 173 12.16 13.08 1.28
N PHE A 174 12.82 14.20 1.60
CA PHE A 174 14.15 14.50 1.05
C PHE A 174 15.21 13.50 1.54
N ALA A 175 15.15 13.08 2.80
CA ALA A 175 16.06 12.08 3.34
C ALA A 175 15.92 10.70 2.67
N SER A 176 14.74 10.36 2.13
CA SER A 176 14.51 9.10 1.40
C SER A 176 15.07 9.10 -0.02
N LEU A 177 15.31 10.26 -0.64
CA LEU A 177 15.74 10.35 -2.04
C LEU A 177 17.15 9.76 -2.28
N PRO A 178 18.17 10.03 -1.44
CA PRO A 178 19.47 9.38 -1.58
C PRO A 178 19.41 7.86 -1.44
N LEU A 179 18.58 7.35 -0.52
CA LEU A 179 18.39 5.91 -0.35
C LEU A 179 17.72 5.29 -1.59
N ALA A 180 16.67 5.93 -2.11
CA ALA A 180 16.00 5.52 -3.34
C ALA A 180 16.98 5.49 -4.53
N TYR A 181 17.82 6.51 -4.65
CA TYR A 181 18.82 6.62 -5.71
C TYR A 181 19.89 5.53 -5.60
N GLY A 182 20.40 5.29 -4.39
CA GLY A 182 21.33 4.20 -4.13
C GLY A 182 20.75 2.84 -4.52
N ARG A 183 19.49 2.56 -4.16
CA ARG A 183 18.80 1.33 -4.57
C ARG A 183 18.57 1.23 -6.08
N ALA A 184 18.31 2.35 -6.75
CA ALA A 184 18.14 2.39 -8.20
C ALA A 184 19.42 2.04 -8.97
N ILE A 185 20.57 2.53 -8.50
CA ILE A 185 21.89 2.24 -9.12
C ILE A 185 22.37 0.81 -8.80
N MET A 186 22.01 0.27 -7.64
CA MET A 186 22.38 -1.11 -7.26
C MET A 186 21.64 -2.20 -8.07
N GLY A 187 20.86 -1.84 -9.10
CA GLY A 187 20.15 -2.79 -9.97
C GLY A 187 21.08 -3.79 -10.67
N THR A 188 20.64 -5.07 -10.69
CA THR A 188 21.20 -6.32 -11.28
C THR A 188 22.71 -6.62 -11.16
N SER A 189 23.53 -5.70 -10.66
CA SER A 189 24.97 -5.87 -10.42
C SER A 189 25.21 -6.14 -8.94
N LYS A 190 25.08 -7.41 -8.53
CA LYS A 190 25.74 -8.08 -7.37
C LYS A 190 24.99 -9.33 -6.87
N PHE A 191 24.68 -10.26 -7.77
CA PHE A 191 24.50 -11.66 -7.39
C PHE A 191 25.06 -12.53 -8.52
N PHE A 192 26.38 -12.67 -8.54
CA PHE A 192 27.14 -13.71 -9.23
C PHE A 192 28.12 -14.30 -8.21
#